data_AF-A0A497DA10-F1
#
_entry.id   AF-A0A497DA10-F1
#
_cell.length_a   1.000
_cell.length_b   1.000
_cell.length_c   1.000
_cell.angle_alpha   90.00
_cell.angle_beta   90.00
_cell.angle_gamma   90.00
#
_symmetry.space_group_name_H-M   'P 1'
#
loop_
_entity.id
_entity.type
_entity.pdbx_description
1 polymer ?
#
loop_
_entity_poly.entity_id
_entity_poly.type
_entity_poly.pdbx_seq_one_letter_code
_entity_poly.pdbx_strand_id
1 'polypeptide(L)'
;MDEKQEYSDTTKHISSARGCCVCTDAGHPVKAVDQNKCCKLTSYNWLGDVFDPLADKDFSYVEVRFKNGRKDFYTYSGDTLLNEGDIVAVEASPGHDIGIVSLTGDLVLLQMKRKSADPEKKEFKRIFRRARLADIEKWFEAIKQEDGAMHKTRVIAMNLGLEMKINDVEYQGDKTKAVFYYTAEERVDFRELIKKLAEAFRIRIEMRQIG
;
A
#
# COMPACT_ATOMS: atom_id res chain seq x y z
N MET A 1 -29.60 38.57 6.05
CA MET A 1 -28.16 38.44 6.32
C MET A 1 -27.99 36.98 6.63
N ASP A 2 -27.74 36.19 5.60
CA ASP A 2 -27.62 34.73 5.74
C ASP A 2 -26.23 34.38 5.24
N GLU A 3 -25.37 34.02 6.20
CA GLU A 3 -23.98 33.63 6.01
C GLU A 3 -23.92 32.41 5.08
N LYS A 4 -23.34 32.60 3.89
CA LYS A 4 -22.90 31.48 3.05
C LYS A 4 -21.65 30.89 3.70
N GLN A 5 -21.82 29.74 4.34
CA GLN A 5 -20.73 28.93 4.85
C GLN A 5 -19.95 28.34 3.67
N GLU A 6 -18.74 28.82 3.47
CA GLU A 6 -17.79 28.41 2.43
C GLU A 6 -17.25 27.02 2.79
N TYR A 7 -17.80 25.97 2.18
CA TYR A 7 -17.35 24.59 2.40
C TYR A 7 -16.06 24.36 1.62
N SER A 8 -14.91 24.30 2.32
CA SER A 8 -13.62 24.04 1.67
C SER A 8 -13.60 22.63 1.05
N ASP A 9 -13.49 22.57 -0.27
CA ASP A 9 -13.33 21.35 -1.05
C ASP A 9 -11.94 20.73 -0.82
N THR A 10 -11.75 20.05 0.30
CA THR A 10 -10.56 19.23 0.55
C THR A 10 -10.74 17.85 -0.08
N THR A 11 -10.72 17.80 -1.42
CA THR A 11 -10.62 16.54 -2.15
C THR A 11 -9.27 15.86 -1.84
N LYS A 12 -9.29 14.81 -1.01
CA LYS A 12 -8.09 14.02 -0.66
C LYS A 12 -7.76 13.06 -1.82
N HIS A 13 -6.97 13.52 -2.79
CA HIS A 13 -6.51 12.67 -3.90
C HIS A 13 -5.49 11.61 -3.43
N ILE A 14 -5.78 10.33 -3.68
CA ILE A 14 -4.76 9.26 -3.59
C ILE A 14 -3.78 9.45 -4.76
N SER A 15 -2.48 9.50 -4.45
CA SER A 15 -1.41 9.75 -5.42
C SER A 15 -1.31 8.66 -6.49
N SER A 16 -1.05 9.07 -7.74
CA SER A 16 -0.87 8.18 -8.90
C SER A 16 0.26 7.15 -8.72
N ALA A 17 1.21 7.39 -7.80
CA ALA A 17 2.30 6.47 -7.48
C ALA A 17 1.83 5.16 -6.80
N ARG A 18 0.63 5.18 -6.21
CA ARG A 18 -0.07 3.99 -5.71
C ARG A 18 -1.03 3.41 -6.76
N GLY A 19 -1.00 3.96 -7.97
CA GLY A 19 -1.69 3.48 -9.15
C GLY A 19 -3.19 3.46 -8.98
N CYS A 20 -3.78 4.56 -8.50
CA CYS A 20 -5.20 4.65 -8.16
C CYS A 20 -5.63 6.13 -8.06
N CYS A 21 -6.57 6.56 -8.90
CA CYS A 21 -7.23 7.87 -8.77
C CYS A 21 -8.55 7.68 -8.03
N VAL A 22 -8.72 8.31 -6.86
CA VAL A 22 -10.05 8.38 -6.24
C VAL A 22 -10.83 9.48 -6.95
N CYS A 23 -11.86 9.09 -7.69
CA CYS A 23 -12.93 10.01 -8.09
C CYS A 23 -13.95 10.00 -6.96
N THR A 24 -13.94 11.03 -6.10
CA THR A 24 -15.06 11.27 -5.18
C THR A 24 -16.18 11.89 -5.99
N ASP A 25 -17.15 11.11 -6.43
CA ASP A 25 -18.44 11.70 -6.78
C ASP A 25 -19.03 12.32 -5.51
N ALA A 26 -19.43 13.58 -5.60
CA ALA A 26 -19.87 14.42 -4.50
C ALA A 26 -20.92 13.68 -3.63
N GLY A 27 -20.51 13.19 -2.46
CA GLY A 27 -21.41 12.62 -1.45
C GLY A 27 -21.08 11.21 -0.93
N HIS A 28 -20.12 10.47 -1.50
CA HIS A 28 -19.78 9.12 -1.00
C HIS A 28 -18.43 9.06 -0.27
N PRO A 29 -18.37 8.46 0.94
CA PRO A 29 -17.10 8.27 1.63
C PRO A 29 -16.17 7.36 0.81
N VAL A 30 -14.91 7.75 0.68
CA VAL A 30 -13.87 7.01 -0.06
C VAL A 30 -13.68 5.63 0.58
N LYS A 31 -14.41 4.63 0.09
CA LYS A 31 -14.37 3.24 0.58
C LYS A 31 -13.69 2.29 -0.39
N ALA A 32 -13.61 2.68 -1.67
CA ALA A 32 -13.02 1.90 -2.73
C ALA A 32 -12.38 2.83 -3.76
N VAL A 33 -11.42 2.31 -4.53
CA VAL A 33 -10.76 3.03 -5.61
C VAL A 33 -11.13 2.42 -6.96
N ASP A 34 -11.45 3.29 -7.92
CA ASP A 34 -11.73 2.89 -9.30
C ASP A 34 -10.46 2.39 -9.99
N GLN A 35 -10.42 1.08 -10.24
CA GLN A 35 -9.26 0.44 -10.87
C GLN A 35 -9.18 0.63 -12.39
N ASN A 36 -10.26 1.05 -13.03
CA ASN A 36 -10.39 1.01 -14.49
C ASN A 36 -9.89 2.28 -15.20
N LYS A 37 -9.53 3.33 -14.46
CA LYS A 37 -9.13 4.62 -15.05
C LYS A 37 -7.62 4.89 -15.05
N CYS A 38 -6.90 4.69 -13.94
CA CYS A 38 -5.52 5.19 -13.81
C CYS A 38 -4.59 4.25 -13.00
N CYS A 39 -4.74 2.94 -13.19
CA CYS A 39 -3.99 1.95 -12.45
C CYS A 39 -2.92 1.33 -13.33
N LYS A 40 -1.64 1.56 -13.03
CA LYS A 40 -0.52 0.87 -13.69
C LYS A 40 -0.62 -0.63 -13.35
N LEU A 41 -0.59 -1.54 -14.34
CA LEU A 41 -0.69 -3.00 -14.15
C LEU A 41 -2.05 -3.48 -13.60
N THR A 42 -3.18 -3.02 -14.16
CA THR A 42 -4.49 -3.63 -13.86
C THR A 42 -4.52 -5.09 -14.28
N SER A 43 -5.26 -5.91 -13.53
CA SER A 43 -5.55 -7.29 -13.89
C SER A 43 -7.06 -7.41 -13.89
N TYR A 44 -7.64 -7.83 -15.01
CA TYR A 44 -9.08 -7.96 -15.14
C TYR A 44 -9.52 -9.36 -14.67
N ASN A 45 -10.56 -9.42 -13.85
CA ASN A 45 -11.09 -10.68 -13.36
C ASN A 45 -12.09 -11.29 -14.34
N TRP A 46 -11.56 -12.05 -15.31
CA TRP A 46 -12.36 -12.78 -16.31
C TRP A 46 -13.26 -13.89 -15.73
N LEU A 47 -13.10 -14.25 -14.45
CA LEU A 47 -13.88 -15.28 -13.77
C LEU A 47 -14.83 -14.71 -12.70
N GLY A 48 -15.03 -13.38 -12.66
CA GLY A 48 -15.85 -12.75 -11.61
C GLY A 48 -17.29 -13.29 -11.50
N ASP A 49 -17.84 -13.79 -12.62
CA ASP A 49 -19.21 -14.33 -12.70
C ASP A 49 -19.26 -15.87 -12.63
N VAL A 50 -18.12 -16.55 -12.50
CA VAL A 50 -18.07 -18.02 -12.45
C VAL A 50 -18.13 -18.46 -11.00
N PHE A 51 -19.28 -18.99 -10.59
CA PHE A 51 -19.48 -19.56 -9.26
C PHE A 51 -19.00 -21.02 -9.23
N ASP A 52 -17.96 -21.32 -8.46
CA ASP A 52 -17.58 -22.71 -8.15
C ASP A 52 -18.25 -23.16 -6.84
N PRO A 53 -19.26 -24.07 -6.91
CA PRO A 53 -19.93 -24.59 -5.73
C PRO A 53 -19.05 -25.51 -4.86
N LEU A 54 -17.85 -25.89 -5.32
CA LEU A 54 -16.91 -26.77 -4.62
C LEU A 54 -15.76 -26.02 -3.95
N ALA A 55 -15.68 -24.69 -4.06
CA ALA A 55 -14.64 -23.90 -3.42
C ALA A 55 -14.73 -24.00 -1.89
N ASP A 56 -13.65 -24.47 -1.26
CA ASP A 56 -13.51 -24.53 0.20
C ASP A 56 -13.70 -23.13 0.80
N LYS A 57 -14.75 -22.96 1.61
CA LYS A 57 -15.19 -21.64 2.12
C LYS A 57 -14.43 -21.16 3.36
N ASP A 58 -13.59 -22.01 3.95
CA ASP A 58 -13.04 -21.74 5.28
C ASP A 58 -11.96 -20.65 5.27
N PHE A 59 -11.20 -20.52 4.17
CA PHE A 59 -10.23 -19.43 4.00
C PHE A 59 -10.18 -18.96 2.55
N SER A 60 -10.45 -17.68 2.36
CA SER A 60 -10.32 -17.04 1.06
C SER A 60 -9.03 -16.21 1.00
N TYR A 61 -8.39 -16.22 -0.17
CA TYR A 61 -7.18 -15.47 -0.46
C TYR A 61 -7.51 -14.23 -1.28
N VAL A 62 -6.77 -13.15 -1.06
CA VAL A 62 -6.82 -11.95 -1.91
C VAL A 62 -5.43 -11.42 -2.22
N GLU A 63 -5.28 -10.82 -3.39
CA GLU A 63 -4.08 -10.05 -3.74
C GLU A 63 -4.29 -8.60 -3.33
N VAL A 64 -3.42 -8.08 -2.47
CA VAL A 64 -3.43 -6.67 -2.05
C VAL A 64 -2.22 -5.95 -2.66
N ARG A 65 -2.48 -4.76 -3.19
CA ARG A 65 -1.50 -3.88 -3.82
C ARG A 65 -1.16 -2.69 -2.92
N PHE A 66 0.11 -2.29 -2.98
CA PHE A 66 0.68 -1.16 -2.27
C PHE A 66 1.41 -0.21 -3.22
N LYS A 67 2.21 0.72 -2.69
CA LYS A 67 2.99 1.66 -3.50
C LYS A 67 4.00 0.92 -4.39
N ASN A 68 4.37 1.55 -5.51
CA ASN A 68 5.42 1.07 -6.41
C ASN A 68 5.16 -0.35 -6.98
N GLY A 69 3.88 -0.73 -7.13
CA GLY A 69 3.49 -2.01 -7.72
C GLY A 69 3.75 -3.23 -6.83
N ARG A 70 4.13 -3.03 -5.56
CA ARG A 70 4.26 -4.10 -4.57
C ARG A 70 2.90 -4.78 -4.40
N LYS A 71 2.87 -6.10 -4.58
CA LYS A 71 1.68 -6.94 -4.44
C LYS A 71 2.02 -8.11 -3.53
N ASP A 72 1.16 -8.37 -2.55
CA ASP A 72 1.27 -9.51 -1.64
C ASP A 72 -0.08 -10.20 -1.50
N PHE A 73 -0.05 -11.47 -1.10
CA PHE A 73 -1.25 -12.26 -0.85
C PHE A 73 -1.59 -12.27 0.63
N TYR A 74 -2.87 -12.14 0.92
CA TYR A 74 -3.41 -12.13 2.28
C TYR A 74 -4.58 -13.09 2.41
N THR A 75 -4.77 -13.62 3.60
CA THR A 75 -5.95 -14.40 3.99
C THR A 75 -6.98 -13.48 4.66
N TYR A 76 -8.26 -13.80 4.51
CA TYR A 76 -9.33 -13.12 5.23
C TYR A 76 -10.41 -14.10 5.67
N SER A 77 -11.14 -13.76 6.74
CA SER A 77 -12.27 -14.56 7.21
C SER A 77 -13.49 -14.34 6.33
N GLY A 78 -14.17 -15.42 5.95
CA GLY A 78 -15.27 -15.44 4.97
C GLY A 78 -16.47 -14.52 5.28
N ASP A 79 -16.57 -14.00 6.51
CA ASP A 79 -17.61 -13.04 6.91
C ASP A 79 -17.48 -11.67 6.21
N THR A 80 -16.30 -11.35 5.67
CA THR A 80 -16.05 -10.05 5.02
C THR A 80 -16.00 -10.23 3.50
N LEU A 81 -17.08 -9.88 2.81
CA LEU A 81 -17.05 -9.76 1.34
C LEU A 81 -16.14 -8.61 0.93
N LEU A 82 -15.06 -8.92 0.21
CA LEU A 82 -14.10 -7.97 -0.33
C LEU A 82 -14.23 -7.94 -1.85
N ASN A 83 -14.27 -6.74 -2.41
CA ASN A 83 -14.28 -6.50 -3.85
C ASN A 83 -12.97 -5.87 -4.31
N GLU A 84 -12.67 -6.01 -5.60
CA GLU A 84 -11.58 -5.28 -6.22
C GLU A 84 -11.77 -3.77 -6.04
N GLY A 85 -10.69 -3.08 -5.64
CA GLY A 85 -10.71 -1.66 -5.34
C GLY A 85 -10.98 -1.33 -3.87
N ASP A 86 -11.44 -2.28 -3.06
CA ASP A 86 -11.64 -2.02 -1.62
C ASP A 86 -10.31 -1.66 -0.94
N ILE A 87 -10.38 -0.64 -0.08
CA ILE A 87 -9.26 -0.24 0.78
C ILE A 87 -9.34 -1.07 2.06
N VAL A 88 -8.25 -1.77 2.37
CA VAL A 88 -8.19 -2.76 3.46
C VAL A 88 -7.05 -2.49 4.41
N ALA A 89 -7.29 -2.78 5.69
CA ALA A 89 -6.27 -2.78 6.73
C ALA A 89 -5.69 -4.19 6.87
N VAL A 90 -4.39 -4.31 6.65
CA VAL A 90 -3.70 -5.60 6.59
C VAL A 90 -2.65 -5.72 7.68
N GLU A 91 -2.32 -6.94 8.04
CA GLU A 91 -1.24 -7.27 8.96
C GLU A 91 0.12 -6.91 8.36
N ALA A 92 0.95 -6.25 9.17
CA ALA A 92 2.32 -5.93 8.82
C ALA A 92 3.26 -6.36 9.95
N SER A 93 4.55 -6.47 9.61
CA SER A 93 5.56 -6.94 10.56
C SER A 93 6.61 -5.84 10.73
N PRO A 94 6.56 -5.03 11.79
CA PRO A 94 5.51 -4.92 12.82
C PRO A 94 4.31 -4.06 12.37
N GLY A 95 3.20 -4.13 13.11
CA GLY A 95 2.08 -3.19 13.00
C GLY A 95 1.04 -3.56 11.94
N HIS A 96 0.46 -2.54 11.31
CA HIS A 96 -0.57 -2.71 10.28
C HIS A 96 -0.31 -1.76 9.10
N ASP A 97 -0.66 -2.20 7.90
CA ASP A 97 -0.53 -1.41 6.68
C ASP A 97 -1.89 -1.21 6.00
N ILE A 98 -1.97 -0.24 5.08
CA ILE A 98 -3.16 0.02 4.28
C ILE A 98 -2.85 -0.28 2.82
N GLY A 99 -3.67 -1.15 2.23
CA GLY A 99 -3.53 -1.58 0.85
C GLY A 99 -4.85 -1.56 0.10
N ILE A 100 -4.77 -1.76 -1.21
CA ILE A 100 -5.94 -1.81 -2.10
C ILE A 100 -6.06 -3.23 -2.65
N VAL A 101 -7.24 -3.82 -2.53
CA VAL A 101 -7.52 -5.17 -3.05
C VAL A 101 -7.41 -5.12 -4.57
N SER A 102 -6.46 -5.85 -5.15
CA SER A 102 -6.23 -5.90 -6.60
C SER A 102 -6.91 -7.06 -7.29
N LEU A 103 -7.08 -8.21 -6.61
CA LEU A 103 -7.73 -9.40 -7.16
C LEU A 103 -8.40 -10.18 -6.03
N THR A 104 -9.57 -10.74 -6.32
CA THR A 104 -10.35 -11.62 -5.45
C THR A 104 -10.78 -12.90 -6.18
N GLY A 105 -11.30 -13.87 -5.43
CA GLY A 105 -11.80 -15.14 -5.99
C GLY A 105 -10.71 -16.10 -6.46
N ASP A 106 -11.10 -17.06 -7.29
CA ASP A 106 -10.24 -18.20 -7.70
C ASP A 106 -9.01 -17.77 -8.52
N LEU A 107 -9.07 -16.60 -9.17
CA LEU A 107 -7.92 -16.03 -9.87
C LEU A 107 -6.73 -15.79 -8.94
N VAL A 108 -6.97 -15.55 -7.65
CA VAL A 108 -5.90 -15.37 -6.66
C VAL A 108 -5.10 -16.66 -6.53
N LEU A 109 -5.75 -17.82 -6.51
CA LEU A 109 -5.08 -19.11 -6.44
C LEU A 109 -4.19 -19.36 -7.67
N LEU A 110 -4.64 -18.97 -8.86
CA LEU A 110 -3.82 -19.05 -10.08
C LEU A 110 -2.60 -18.12 -10.01
N GLN A 111 -2.77 -16.90 -9.49
CA GLN A 111 -1.67 -15.95 -9.29
C GLN A 111 -0.65 -16.45 -8.26
N MET A 112 -1.14 -17.05 -7.18
CA MET A 112 -0.33 -17.66 -6.13
C MET A 112 0.53 -18.79 -6.70
N LYS A 113 -0.08 -19.71 -7.46
CA LYS A 113 0.65 -20.79 -8.17
C LYS A 113 1.73 -20.23 -9.09
N ARG A 114 1.42 -19.19 -9.88
CA ARG A 114 2.38 -18.54 -10.79
C ARG A 114 3.58 -17.91 -10.06
N LYS A 115 3.36 -17.37 -8.86
CA LYS A 115 4.39 -16.74 -8.02
C LYS A 115 5.04 -17.72 -7.04
N SER A 116 4.79 -19.03 -7.19
CA SER A 116 5.28 -20.07 -6.27
C SER A 116 4.93 -19.81 -4.80
N ALA A 117 3.77 -19.18 -4.55
CA ALA A 117 3.25 -18.88 -3.23
C ALA A 117 2.23 -19.96 -2.84
N ASP A 118 2.73 -21.08 -2.33
CA ASP A 118 1.90 -22.25 -1.99
C ASP A 118 1.16 -22.05 -0.64
N PRO A 119 -0.20 -22.08 -0.63
CA PRO A 119 -1.03 -22.07 0.58
C PRO A 119 -0.59 -23.03 1.68
N GLU A 120 -0.14 -24.23 1.32
CA GLU A 120 0.16 -25.29 2.28
C GLU A 120 1.54 -25.13 2.92
N LYS A 121 2.46 -24.42 2.25
CA LYS A 121 3.87 -24.31 2.67
C LYS A 121 4.19 -22.99 3.34
N LYS A 122 3.34 -21.97 3.16
CA LYS A 122 3.62 -20.61 3.60
C LYS A 122 2.46 -20.07 4.40
N GLU A 123 2.75 -19.53 5.58
CA GLU A 123 1.78 -18.73 6.31
C GLU A 123 1.60 -17.36 5.64
N PHE A 124 0.35 -17.03 5.34
CA PHE A 124 -0.04 -15.75 4.75
C PHE A 124 -0.59 -14.83 5.82
N LYS A 125 -0.17 -13.57 5.74
CA LYS A 125 -0.66 -12.50 6.60
C LYS A 125 -2.15 -12.29 6.44
N ARG A 126 -2.79 -11.74 7.47
CA ARG A 126 -4.25 -11.59 7.49
C ARG A 126 -4.69 -10.17 7.11
N ILE A 127 -5.86 -10.08 6.49
CA ILE A 127 -6.64 -8.85 6.43
C ILE A 127 -7.47 -8.77 7.70
N PHE A 128 -7.38 -7.64 8.42
CA PHE A 128 -8.20 -7.45 9.61
C PHE A 128 -9.62 -7.06 9.27
N ARG A 129 -9.79 -6.15 8.29
CA ARG A 129 -11.06 -5.52 7.94
C ARG A 129 -10.88 -4.60 6.73
N ARG A 130 -12.01 -4.13 6.18
CA ARG A 130 -12.06 -2.91 5.36
C ARG A 130 -11.59 -1.71 6.17
N ALA A 131 -10.80 -0.84 5.55
CA ALA A 131 -10.22 0.33 6.20
C ALA A 131 -11.33 1.28 6.69
N ARG A 132 -11.23 1.72 7.95
CA ARG A 132 -12.12 2.73 8.50
C ARG A 132 -11.68 4.11 8.02
N LEU A 133 -12.56 5.10 8.10
CA LEU A 133 -12.22 6.50 7.77
C LEU A 133 -10.96 6.97 8.52
N ALA A 134 -10.86 6.68 9.82
CA ALA A 134 -9.68 7.03 10.61
C ALA A 134 -8.38 6.35 10.12
N ASP A 135 -8.47 5.14 9.57
CA ASP A 135 -7.30 4.44 9.01
C ASP A 135 -6.85 5.13 7.71
N ILE A 136 -7.82 5.48 6.86
CA ILE A 136 -7.59 6.17 5.59
C ILE A 136 -6.99 7.56 5.84
N GLU A 137 -7.47 8.28 6.85
CA GLU A 137 -6.93 9.60 7.20
C GLU A 137 -5.48 9.54 7.66
N LYS A 138 -5.15 8.59 8.55
CA LYS A 138 -3.75 8.36 8.97
C LYS A 138 -2.87 7.98 7.80
N TRP A 139 -3.39 7.15 6.89
CA TRP A 139 -2.69 6.78 5.68
C TRP A 139 -2.41 8.01 4.80
N PHE A 140 -3.39 8.89 4.58
CA PHE A 140 -3.17 10.13 3.84
C PHE A 140 -2.13 11.05 4.49
N GLU A 141 -2.13 11.17 5.81
CA GLU A 141 -1.10 11.92 6.52
C GLU A 141 0.29 11.29 6.34
N ALA A 142 0.38 9.95 6.33
CA ALA A 142 1.63 9.25 6.07
C ALA A 142 2.15 9.55 4.65
N ILE A 143 1.24 9.53 3.66
CA ILE A 143 1.56 9.89 2.27
C ILE A 143 2.09 11.33 2.17
N LYS A 144 1.48 12.28 2.88
CA LYS A 144 1.95 13.69 2.87
C LYS A 144 3.37 13.85 3.42
N GLN A 145 3.82 12.96 4.30
CA GLN A 145 5.17 13.00 4.89
C GLN A 145 6.24 12.41 3.97
N GLU A 146 5.85 11.62 2.96
CA GLU A 146 6.79 10.94 2.04
C GLU A 146 7.70 11.90 1.30
N ASP A 147 7.14 12.98 0.74
CA ASP A 147 7.90 13.92 -0.06
C ASP A 147 8.95 14.67 0.79
N GLY A 148 8.54 15.15 1.96
CA GLY A 148 9.46 15.79 2.91
C GLY A 148 10.54 14.83 3.42
N ALA A 149 10.19 13.56 3.65
CA ALA A 149 11.15 12.54 4.04
C ALA A 149 12.17 12.26 2.93
N MET A 150 11.71 12.14 1.69
CA MET A 150 12.57 11.93 0.52
C MET A 150 13.63 13.04 0.37
N HIS A 151 13.21 14.30 0.43
CA HIS A 151 14.11 15.45 0.31
C HIS A 151 15.16 15.48 1.42
N LYS A 152 14.73 15.31 2.67
CA LYS A 152 15.64 15.26 3.83
C LYS A 152 16.63 14.11 3.71
N THR A 153 16.19 12.91 3.30
CA THR A 153 17.08 11.76 3.13
C THR A 153 18.14 12.02 2.06
N ARG A 154 17.77 12.67 0.94
CA ARG A 154 18.75 13.05 -0.10
C ARG A 154 19.84 13.97 0.46
N VAL A 155 19.46 15.00 1.22
CA VAL A 155 20.43 15.92 1.84
C VAL A 155 21.35 15.19 2.81
N ILE A 156 20.81 14.31 3.66
CA ILE A 156 21.62 13.55 4.62
C ILE A 156 22.57 12.59 3.90
N ALA A 157 22.10 11.88 2.86
CA ALA A 157 22.93 10.96 2.08
C ALA A 157 24.07 11.69 1.37
N MET A 158 23.81 12.87 0.80
CA MET A 158 24.83 13.73 0.19
C MET A 158 25.86 14.20 1.22
N ASN A 159 25.42 14.63 2.41
CA ASN A 159 26.32 15.07 3.48
C ASN A 159 27.21 13.95 4.02
N LEU A 160 26.75 12.70 3.93
CA LEU A 160 27.52 11.51 4.30
C LEU A 160 28.42 11.01 3.17
N GLY A 161 28.38 11.62 1.97
CA GLY A 161 29.17 11.19 0.82
C GLY A 161 28.78 9.81 0.28
N LEU A 162 27.53 9.38 0.47
CA LEU A 162 27.06 8.08 0.00
C LEU A 162 26.74 8.14 -1.50
N GLU A 163 27.38 7.30 -2.30
CA GLU A 163 27.14 7.17 -3.74
C GLU A 163 25.85 6.39 -4.03
N MET A 164 24.72 7.04 -3.81
CA MET A 164 23.39 6.46 -4.04
C MET A 164 22.36 7.49 -4.46
N LYS A 165 21.30 7.04 -5.13
CA LYS A 165 20.14 7.87 -5.51
C LYS A 165 18.89 7.39 -4.80
N ILE A 166 18.23 8.28 -4.07
CA ILE A 166 16.95 8.01 -3.41
C ILE A 166 15.81 8.24 -4.42
N ASN A 167 15.14 7.14 -4.80
CA ASN A 167 14.09 7.14 -5.80
C ASN A 167 12.71 7.44 -5.20
N ASP A 168 12.36 6.77 -4.11
CA ASP A 168 11.03 6.89 -3.50
C ASP A 168 11.04 6.52 -2.01
N VAL A 169 9.99 6.90 -1.30
CA VAL A 169 9.77 6.59 0.13
C VAL A 169 8.35 6.10 0.31
N GLU A 170 8.17 4.96 0.98
CA GLU A 170 6.85 4.40 1.32
C GLU A 170 6.70 4.35 2.84
N TYR A 171 5.75 5.12 3.38
CA TYR A 171 5.34 4.95 4.77
C TYR A 171 4.28 3.87 4.88
N GLN A 172 4.41 3.05 5.91
CA GLN A 172 3.37 2.13 6.35
C GLN A 172 2.15 2.93 6.84
N GLY A 173 0.94 2.39 6.67
CA GLY A 173 -0.31 3.07 7.03
C GLY A 173 -0.40 3.58 8.49
N ASP A 174 0.27 2.91 9.42
CA ASP A 174 0.36 3.30 10.84
C ASP A 174 1.57 4.19 11.19
N LYS A 175 2.40 4.56 10.20
CA LYS A 175 3.64 5.35 10.34
C LYS A 175 4.71 4.71 11.24
N THR A 176 4.62 3.43 11.57
CA THR A 176 5.62 2.76 12.42
C THR A 176 6.91 2.44 11.68
N LYS A 177 6.80 2.24 10.36
CA LYS A 177 7.91 1.91 9.46
C LYS A 177 7.84 2.73 8.18
N ALA A 178 9.01 3.13 7.66
CA ALA A 178 9.15 3.66 6.31
C ALA A 178 10.23 2.90 5.54
N VAL A 179 9.93 2.60 4.28
CA VAL A 179 10.81 1.93 3.33
C VAL A 179 11.36 2.98 2.35
N PHE A 180 12.68 3.09 2.27
CA PHE A 180 13.38 3.99 1.37
C PHE A 180 13.95 3.21 0.20
N TYR A 181 13.48 3.53 -1.00
CA TYR A 181 13.90 2.89 -2.22
C TYR A 181 15.06 3.65 -2.85
N TYR A 182 16.15 2.95 -3.14
CA TYR A 182 17.37 3.56 -3.67
C TYR A 182 17.99 2.75 -4.80
N THR A 183 18.78 3.41 -5.63
CA THR A 183 19.67 2.81 -6.64
C THR A 183 21.11 3.17 -6.29
N ALA A 184 22.02 2.22 -6.50
CA ALA A 184 23.46 2.41 -6.31
C ALA A 184 24.20 1.48 -7.27
N GLU A 185 25.35 1.93 -7.77
CA GLU A 185 26.21 1.13 -8.66
C GLU A 185 27.04 0.11 -7.86
N GLU A 186 27.55 0.54 -6.70
CA GLU A 186 28.32 -0.29 -5.79
C GLU A 186 27.60 -0.52 -4.45
N ARG A 187 28.22 -1.34 -3.59
CA ARG A 187 27.71 -1.62 -2.25
C ARG A 187 27.86 -0.40 -1.35
N VAL A 188 26.74 0.12 -0.88
CA VAL A 188 26.70 1.29 0.02
C VAL A 188 26.57 0.85 1.48
N ASP A 189 27.40 1.40 2.38
CA ASP A 189 27.20 1.27 3.83
C ASP A 189 26.26 2.37 4.34
N PHE A 190 24.99 2.04 4.51
CA PHE A 190 23.94 2.96 4.94
C PHE A 190 23.73 2.97 6.47
N ARG A 191 24.59 2.35 7.29
CA ARG A 191 24.37 2.26 8.74
C ARG A 191 24.27 3.64 9.42
N GLU A 192 25.16 4.56 9.05
CA GLU A 192 25.13 5.92 9.60
C GLU A 192 23.90 6.71 9.11
N LEU A 193 23.55 6.54 7.84
CA LEU A 193 22.33 7.12 7.28
C LEU A 193 21.10 6.64 8.06
N ILE A 194 20.96 5.34 8.30
CA ILE A 194 19.85 4.79 9.10
C ILE A 194 19.77 5.44 10.49
N LYS A 195 20.90 5.64 11.17
CA LYS A 195 20.93 6.30 12.49
C LYS A 195 20.37 7.72 12.41
N LYS A 196 20.85 8.53 11.46
CA LYS A 196 20.39 9.92 11.28
C LYS A 196 18.91 9.99 10.89
N LEU A 197 18.45 9.07 10.03
CA LEU A 197 17.03 8.99 9.65
C LEU A 197 16.14 8.56 10.81
N ALA A 198 16.56 7.56 11.59
CA ALA A 198 15.83 7.10 12.77
C ALA A 198 15.70 8.23 13.82
N GLU A 199 16.73 9.04 14.01
CA GLU A 199 16.68 10.22 14.88
C GLU A 199 15.75 11.31 14.34
N ALA A 200 15.83 11.60 13.04
CA ALA A 200 15.05 12.66 12.40
C ALA A 200 13.54 12.35 12.34
N PHE A 201 13.18 11.09 12.06
CA PHE A 201 11.79 10.70 11.82
C PHE A 201 11.16 9.92 12.98
N ARG A 202 11.96 9.35 13.89
CA ARG A 202 11.50 8.54 15.02
C ARG A 202 10.64 7.34 14.62
N ILE A 203 11.00 6.72 13.50
CA ILE A 203 10.31 5.54 12.93
C ILE A 203 11.34 4.47 12.57
N ARG A 204 10.87 3.23 12.36
CA ARG A 204 11.71 2.16 11.84
C ARG A 204 12.03 2.42 10.37
N ILE A 205 13.31 2.38 10.03
CA ILE A 205 13.80 2.62 8.67
C ILE A 205 14.17 1.29 8.03
N GLU A 206 13.71 1.07 6.81
CA GLU A 206 14.09 -0.06 5.96
C GLU A 206 14.65 0.51 4.65
N MET A 207 15.86 0.10 4.26
CA MET A 207 16.47 0.51 3.00
C MET A 207 16.27 -0.62 1.98
N ARG A 208 15.76 -0.31 0.79
CA ARG A 208 15.54 -1.29 -0.27
C ARG A 208 16.18 -0.83 -1.57
N GLN A 209 17.11 -1.64 -2.07
CA GLN A 209 17.71 -1.40 -3.38
C GLN A 209 16.70 -1.78 -4.48
N ILE A 210 16.54 -0.88 -5.46
CA ILE A 210 15.86 -1.12 -6.73
C ILE A 210 16.95 -1.07 -7.80
N GLY A 211 16.97 -2.02 -8.72
CA GLY A 211 18.00 -2.15 -9.76
C GLY A 211 17.88 -3.52 -10.40
#